data_AF-A0A2T0VVX7-F1
#
_entry.id   AF-A0A2T0VVX7-F1
#
_cell.length_a   1.000
_cell.length_b   1.000
_cell.length_c   1.000
_cell.angle_alpha   90.00
_cell.angle_beta   90.00
_cell.angle_gamma   90.00
#
_symmetry.space_group_name_H-M   'P 1'
#
loop_
_entity.id
_entity.type
_entity.pdbx_description
1 polymer ?
#
loop_
_entity_poly.entity_id
_entity_poly.type
_entity_poly.pdbx_seq_one_letter_code
_entity_poly.pdbx_strand_id
1 'polypeptide(L)'
;MIDTDDLRAAINSGLLSERQAADLAQLAQQRKTSGSDLSPGDEPFELFRGFNEVFIIIGLFILGIGWYSVATLALGDEIVDLKRYVIGVTLAGAVAIWLLSEYFIRKRRMIGPASTLAIMFIINATFGFLSYFAEPFMVGQGNFESIPLPLFLGLISLLIYWWRFRVPFAMAILAIGFFVVSMVFTASKGGEINEFKDLFLLSAGGPFAWITLVLGLIVFAVAMMFDMSDPHRVTRRSTNGFWLHVVAAPALINTIGLTLLNQGTSAANFGLFVVLGIFAVIAIIIDRRSFLITAIGYIVTVAITVLDGDGVALTVLLLGAIMLFLGAFWEKIRARTLRLLPAGFPLHRLPPSHV
;
A
#
# COMPACT_ATOMS: atom_id res chain seq x y z
N MET A 1 19.47 -12.06 27.49
CA MET A 1 18.44 -11.10 27.92
C MET A 1 18.91 -10.61 29.27
N ILE A 2 19.12 -9.31 29.47
CA ILE A 2 19.64 -8.77 30.75
C ILE A 2 18.54 -8.91 31.79
N ASP A 3 18.79 -9.65 32.86
CA ASP A 3 17.82 -9.86 33.93
C ASP A 3 18.01 -8.85 35.07
N THR A 4 17.04 -8.81 35.98
CA THR A 4 17.03 -7.87 37.11
C THR A 4 18.24 -8.07 38.03
N ASP A 5 18.74 -9.30 38.12
CA ASP A 5 19.93 -9.65 38.90
C ASP A 5 21.22 -9.21 38.22
N ASP A 6 21.27 -9.19 36.88
CA ASP A 6 22.41 -8.65 36.12
C ASP A 6 22.54 -7.13 36.32
N LEU A 7 21.41 -6.41 36.37
CA LEU A 7 21.39 -4.97 36.66
C LEU A 7 21.87 -4.68 38.09
N ARG A 8 21.48 -5.50 39.07
CA ARG A 8 21.96 -5.37 40.45
C ARG A 8 23.45 -5.68 40.58
N ALA A 9 23.94 -6.71 39.90
CA ALA A 9 25.37 -7.03 39.85
C ALA A 9 26.19 -5.90 39.18
N ALA A 10 25.64 -5.26 38.15
CA ALA A 10 26.27 -4.12 37.47
C ALA A 10 26.31 -2.85 38.35
N ILE A 11 25.31 -2.62 39.20
CA ILE A 11 25.35 -1.54 40.20
C ILE A 11 26.42 -1.85 41.26
N ASN A 12 26.43 -3.07 41.80
CA ASN A 12 27.35 -3.48 42.87
C ASN A 12 28.83 -3.50 42.42
N SER A 13 29.08 -3.73 41.13
CA SER A 13 30.42 -3.67 40.53
C SER A 13 30.82 -2.26 40.08
N GLY A 14 29.96 -1.25 40.27
CA GLY A 14 30.21 0.13 39.85
C GLY A 14 30.17 0.37 38.34
N LEU A 15 29.73 -0.61 37.55
CA LEU A 15 29.57 -0.51 36.09
C LEU A 15 28.41 0.41 35.70
N LEU A 16 27.37 0.50 36.54
CA LEU A 16 26.19 1.34 36.34
C LEU A 16 25.82 2.08 37.62
N SER A 17 25.36 3.33 37.49
CA SER A 17 24.65 4.01 38.58
C SER A 17 23.22 3.47 38.71
N GLU A 18 22.62 3.61 39.90
CA GLU A 18 21.22 3.23 40.15
C GLU A 18 20.26 3.90 39.16
N ARG A 19 20.53 5.16 38.80
CA ARG A 19 19.74 5.90 37.81
C ARG A 19 19.85 5.28 36.42
N GLN A 20 21.06 4.94 35.97
CA GLN A 20 21.25 4.29 34.67
C GLN A 20 20.61 2.91 34.62
N ALA A 21 20.67 2.15 35.72
CA ALA A 21 20.03 0.84 35.81
C ALA A 21 18.49 0.94 35.78
N ALA A 22 17.91 1.94 36.45
CA ALA A 22 16.48 2.23 36.38
C ALA A 22 16.03 2.64 34.97
N ASP A 23 16.79 3.51 34.30
CA ASP A 23 16.52 3.92 32.92
C ASP A 23 16.63 2.72 31.96
N LEU A 24 17.60 1.81 32.16
CA LEU A 24 17.76 0.59 31.36
C LEU A 24 16.63 -0.41 31.60
N ALA A 25 16.20 -0.58 32.86
CA ALA A 25 15.06 -1.41 33.22
C ALA A 25 13.76 -0.87 32.62
N GLN A 26 13.57 0.45 32.65
CA GLN A 26 12.44 1.11 32.01
C GLN A 26 12.48 0.94 30.48
N LEU A 27 13.64 1.07 29.85
CA LEU A 27 13.82 0.82 28.42
C LEU A 27 13.53 -0.64 28.05
N ALA A 28 13.98 -1.60 28.87
CA ALA A 28 13.70 -3.02 28.68
C ALA A 28 12.20 -3.33 28.84
N GLN A 29 11.55 -2.72 29.82
CA GLN A 29 10.11 -2.84 30.03
C GLN A 29 9.31 -2.20 28.90
N GLN A 30 9.74 -1.03 28.40
CA GLN A 30 9.14 -0.39 27.21
C GLN A 30 9.28 -1.23 25.95
N ARG A 31 10.38 -1.98 25.77
CA ARG A 31 10.50 -2.94 24.66
C ARG A 31 9.51 -4.09 24.81
N LYS A 32 9.40 -4.67 26.02
CA LYS A 32 8.44 -5.73 26.33
C LYS A 32 6.98 -5.29 26.09
N THR A 33 6.62 -4.07 26.48
CA THR A 33 5.25 -3.54 26.29
C THR A 33 4.98 -2.98 24.89
N SER A 34 6.00 -2.62 24.12
CA SER A 34 5.85 -2.11 22.74
C SER A 34 5.97 -3.19 21.65
N GLY A 35 5.79 -4.47 22.00
CA GLY A 35 5.69 -5.55 21.00
C GLY A 35 7.02 -6.11 20.48
N SER A 36 8.07 -6.18 21.32
CA SER A 36 9.35 -6.81 20.91
C SER A 36 9.34 -8.34 20.83
N ASP A 37 8.19 -9.00 20.93
CA ASP A 37 8.03 -10.44 20.66
C ASP A 37 7.73 -10.75 19.18
N LEU A 38 7.81 -9.74 18.30
CA LEU A 38 7.82 -9.98 16.86
C LEU A 38 9.10 -10.77 16.52
N SER A 39 8.92 -11.97 15.99
CA SER A 39 10.05 -12.79 15.53
C SER A 39 10.81 -12.01 14.44
N PRO A 40 12.13 -12.21 14.26
CA PRO A 40 12.84 -11.64 13.13
C PRO A 40 12.12 -12.02 11.82
N GLY A 41 11.49 -11.05 11.15
CA GLY A 41 10.65 -11.27 9.96
C GLY A 41 9.17 -10.88 10.12
N ASP A 42 8.66 -10.69 11.34
CA ASP A 42 7.29 -10.21 11.54
C ASP A 42 7.21 -8.69 11.31
N GLU A 43 6.38 -8.27 10.36
CA GLU A 43 6.11 -6.85 10.10
C GLU A 43 5.18 -6.31 11.21
N PRO A 44 5.57 -5.26 11.97
CA PRO A 44 4.67 -4.60 12.90
C PRO A 44 3.59 -3.85 12.11
N PHE A 45 2.50 -4.54 11.75
CA PHE A 45 1.31 -3.88 11.19
C PHE A 45 0.50 -3.28 12.34
N GLU A 46 0.96 -2.14 12.85
CA GLU A 46 0.19 -1.33 13.78
C GLU A 46 -0.81 -0.46 12.99
N LEU A 47 -2.03 -0.94 12.78
CA LEU A 47 -3.09 -0.10 12.21
C LEU A 47 -3.42 1.08 13.16
N PHE A 48 -3.37 0.82 14.47
CA PHE A 48 -3.54 1.81 15.53
C PHE A 48 -2.56 1.51 16.67
N ARG A 49 -1.97 2.56 17.25
CA ARG A 49 -1.15 2.42 18.48
C ARG A 49 -1.98 2.38 19.77
N GLY A 50 -3.26 2.74 19.71
CA GLY A 50 -4.17 2.69 20.85
C GLY A 50 -5.52 3.35 20.56
N PHE A 51 -6.50 3.14 21.46
CA PHE A 51 -7.89 3.62 21.32
C PHE A 51 -8.02 5.14 21.10
N ASN A 52 -7.07 5.94 21.61
CA ASN A 52 -7.05 7.38 21.39
C ASN A 52 -6.94 7.75 19.90
N GLU A 53 -6.25 6.94 19.07
CA GLU A 53 -6.17 7.19 17.63
C GLU A 53 -7.53 7.05 16.96
N VAL A 54 -8.37 6.09 17.41
CA VAL A 54 -9.73 5.90 16.88
C VAL A 54 -10.60 7.12 17.16
N PHE A 55 -10.56 7.66 18.38
CA PHE A 55 -11.31 8.87 18.74
C PHE A 55 -10.90 10.07 17.87
N ILE A 56 -9.60 10.24 17.63
CA ILE A 56 -9.08 11.31 16.77
C ILE A 56 -9.56 11.14 15.33
N ILE A 57 -9.56 9.93 14.78
CA ILE A 57 -10.04 9.67 13.42
C ILE A 57 -11.52 10.03 13.29
N ILE A 58 -12.35 9.63 14.27
CA ILE A 58 -13.77 10.03 14.31
C ILE A 58 -13.89 11.56 14.34
N GLY A 59 -13.09 12.23 15.20
CA GLY A 59 -13.05 13.69 15.27
C GLY A 59 -12.64 14.34 13.95
N LEU A 60 -11.68 13.76 13.21
CA LEU A 60 -11.26 14.25 11.89
C LEU A 60 -12.38 14.11 10.86
N PHE A 61 -13.13 13.02 10.87
CA PHE A 61 -14.30 12.86 9.99
C PHE A 61 -15.40 13.86 10.31
N ILE A 62 -15.75 14.03 11.59
CA ILE A 62 -16.74 15.02 12.02
C ILE A 62 -16.30 16.43 11.63
N LEU A 63 -15.03 16.77 11.84
CA LEU A 63 -14.47 18.06 11.45
C LEU A 63 -14.52 18.26 9.93
N GLY A 64 -14.15 17.24 9.15
CA GLY A 64 -14.20 17.29 7.68
C GLY A 64 -15.62 17.49 7.16
N ILE A 65 -16.58 16.73 7.67
CA ILE A 65 -18.00 16.90 7.32
C ILE A 65 -18.48 18.29 7.72
N GLY A 66 -18.18 18.74 8.94
CA GLY A 66 -18.54 20.07 9.42
C GLY A 66 -17.96 21.19 8.56
N TRP A 67 -16.70 21.07 8.13
CA TRP A 67 -16.04 22.02 7.23
C TRP A 67 -16.79 22.17 5.89
N TYR A 68 -17.10 21.06 5.22
CA TYR A 68 -17.83 21.08 3.96
C TYR A 68 -19.29 21.54 4.13
N SER A 69 -19.96 21.19 5.23
CA SER A 69 -21.30 21.66 5.54
C SER A 69 -21.36 23.19 5.71
N VAL A 70 -20.43 23.76 6.51
CA VAL A 70 -20.35 25.21 6.70
C VAL A 70 -20.01 25.92 5.39
N ALA A 71 -19.05 25.39 4.62
CA ALA A 71 -18.71 25.93 3.31
C ALA A 71 -19.88 25.87 2.32
N THR A 72 -20.73 24.85 2.40
CA THR A 72 -21.91 24.74 1.53
C THR A 72 -22.99 25.72 1.95
N LEU A 73 -23.25 25.87 3.24
CA LEU A 73 -24.26 26.82 3.75
C LEU A 73 -23.87 28.28 3.51
N ALA A 74 -22.58 28.60 3.56
CA ALA A 74 -22.07 29.94 3.30
C ALA A 74 -22.19 30.38 1.82
N LEU A 75 -22.53 29.46 0.89
CA LEU A 75 -22.90 29.81 -0.48
C LEU A 75 -24.35 30.33 -0.62
N GLY A 76 -25.19 30.14 0.39
CA GLY A 76 -26.65 30.17 0.27
C GLY A 76 -27.33 31.52 -0.05
N ASP A 77 -26.62 32.65 0.04
CA ASP A 77 -27.26 33.97 -0.03
C ASP A 77 -26.58 35.00 -0.97
N GLU A 78 -25.48 34.65 -1.66
CA GLU A 78 -24.73 35.59 -2.51
C GLU A 78 -24.53 35.09 -3.95
N ILE A 79 -24.54 36.01 -4.92
CA ILE A 79 -24.06 35.74 -6.29
C ILE A 79 -22.53 35.74 -6.24
N VAL A 80 -21.95 34.62 -5.81
CA VAL A 80 -20.50 34.45 -5.71
C VAL A 80 -19.97 33.78 -6.98
N ASP A 81 -18.77 34.18 -7.43
CA ASP A 81 -17.98 33.38 -8.36
C ASP A 81 -17.67 32.03 -7.69
N LEU A 82 -18.46 31.02 -8.03
CA LEU A 82 -18.41 29.68 -7.44
C LEU A 82 -17.00 29.07 -7.52
N LYS A 83 -16.26 29.32 -8.61
CA LYS A 83 -14.89 28.81 -8.76
C LYS A 83 -13.96 29.43 -7.73
N ARG A 84 -13.99 30.77 -7.59
CA ARG A 84 -13.15 31.48 -6.60
C ARG A 84 -13.49 31.05 -5.18
N TYR A 85 -14.78 30.90 -4.89
CA TYR A 85 -15.24 30.45 -3.58
C TYR A 85 -14.69 29.07 -3.23
N VAL A 86 -14.87 28.08 -4.12
CA VAL A 86 -14.43 26.70 -3.85
C VAL A 86 -12.90 26.60 -3.77
N ILE A 87 -12.16 27.40 -4.54
CA ILE A 87 -10.70 27.50 -4.38
C ILE A 87 -10.36 28.02 -2.98
N GLY A 88 -11.03 29.07 -2.51
CA GLY A 88 -10.81 29.61 -1.16
C GLY A 88 -11.05 28.56 -0.07
N VAL A 89 -12.17 27.83 -0.16
CA VAL A 89 -12.53 26.75 0.78
C VAL A 89 -11.50 25.62 0.74
N THR A 90 -11.07 25.19 -0.45
CA THR A 90 -10.14 24.06 -0.58
C THR A 90 -8.71 24.44 -0.18
N LEU A 91 -8.28 25.68 -0.41
CA LEU A 91 -7.01 26.18 0.10
C LEU A 91 -7.01 26.30 1.62
N ALA A 92 -8.07 26.87 2.21
CA ALA A 92 -8.20 26.94 3.67
C ALA A 92 -8.28 25.54 4.30
N GLY A 93 -9.01 24.62 3.67
CA GLY A 93 -9.05 23.20 4.05
C GLY A 93 -7.68 22.53 3.95
N ALA A 94 -6.92 22.79 2.89
CA ALA A 94 -5.56 22.26 2.72
C ALA A 94 -4.62 22.76 3.82
N VAL A 95 -4.69 24.05 4.18
CA VAL A 95 -3.93 24.64 5.29
C VAL A 95 -4.31 24.00 6.62
N ALA A 96 -5.61 23.84 6.90
CA ALA A 96 -6.07 23.18 8.11
C ALA A 96 -5.56 21.73 8.21
N ILE A 97 -5.71 20.94 7.14
CA ILE A 97 -5.20 19.56 7.07
C ILE A 97 -3.68 19.54 7.25
N TRP A 98 -2.94 20.48 6.66
CA TRP A 98 -1.49 20.58 6.80
C TRP A 98 -1.06 20.85 8.25
N LEU A 99 -1.72 21.78 8.94
CA LEU A 99 -1.45 22.10 10.34
C LEU A 99 -1.77 20.91 11.26
N LEU A 100 -2.91 20.25 11.05
CA LEU A 100 -3.27 19.02 11.77
C LEU A 100 -2.25 17.91 11.51
N SER A 101 -1.74 17.80 10.27
CA SER A 101 -0.71 16.85 9.89
C SER A 101 0.62 17.13 10.59
N GLU A 102 1.02 18.40 10.72
CA GLU A 102 2.22 18.75 11.48
C GLU A 102 2.08 18.36 12.96
N TYR A 103 0.90 18.54 13.54
CA TYR A 103 0.65 18.13 14.92
C TYR A 103 0.59 16.61 15.10
N PHE A 104 -0.31 15.92 14.40
CA PHE A 104 -0.57 14.49 14.63
C PHE A 104 0.55 13.58 14.08
N ILE A 105 1.18 13.96 12.97
CA ILE A 105 2.18 13.12 12.31
C ILE A 105 3.59 13.43 12.82
N ARG A 106 3.98 14.71 12.92
CA ARG A 106 5.36 15.08 13.29
C ARG A 106 5.54 15.16 14.79
N LYS A 107 4.61 15.81 15.51
CA LYS A 107 4.70 15.98 16.96
C LYS A 107 4.22 14.76 17.74
N ARG A 108 3.03 14.22 17.41
CA ARG A 108 2.44 13.06 18.11
C ARG A 108 2.86 11.70 17.54
N ARG A 109 3.40 11.64 16.31
CA ARG A 109 3.87 10.40 15.64
C ARG A 109 2.81 9.29 15.58
N MET A 110 1.56 9.68 15.35
CA MET A 110 0.42 8.76 15.24
C MET A 110 0.32 8.15 13.84
N ILE A 111 -0.19 6.91 13.73
CA ILE A 111 -0.27 6.17 12.46
C ILE A 111 -1.67 6.29 11.84
N GLY A 112 -2.73 5.97 12.59
CA GLY A 112 -4.10 6.01 12.08
C GLY A 112 -4.54 7.40 11.58
N PRO A 113 -4.40 8.46 12.40
CA PRO A 113 -4.65 9.85 11.97
C PRO A 113 -3.80 10.28 10.79
N ALA A 114 -2.56 9.80 10.65
CA ALA A 114 -1.71 10.13 9.51
C ALA A 114 -2.27 9.60 8.18
N SER A 115 -2.74 8.34 8.18
CA SER A 115 -3.39 7.74 7.01
C SER A 115 -4.69 8.46 6.67
N THR A 116 -5.49 8.81 7.69
CA THR A 116 -6.75 9.56 7.53
C THR A 116 -6.51 10.94 6.93
N LEU A 117 -5.54 11.69 7.46
CA LEU A 117 -5.19 13.02 6.97
C LEU A 117 -4.64 12.98 5.53
N ALA A 118 -3.90 11.93 5.14
CA ALA A 118 -3.46 11.75 3.77
C ALA A 118 -4.65 11.56 2.80
N ILE A 119 -5.67 10.78 3.19
CA ILE A 119 -6.92 10.62 2.43
C ILE A 119 -7.67 11.94 2.31
N MET A 120 -7.87 12.65 3.44
CA MET A 120 -8.54 13.94 3.44
C MET A 120 -7.80 14.95 2.57
N PHE A 121 -6.46 14.94 2.60
CA PHE A 121 -5.64 15.84 1.80
C PHE A 121 -5.80 15.60 0.30
N ILE A 122 -5.73 14.35 -0.18
CA ILE A 122 -5.93 14.06 -1.61
C ILE A 122 -7.35 14.37 -2.06
N ILE A 123 -8.37 14.08 -1.25
CA ILE A 123 -9.77 14.41 -1.56
C ILE A 123 -9.93 15.92 -1.70
N ASN A 124 -9.45 16.69 -0.72
CA ASN A 124 -9.55 18.14 -0.73
C ASN A 124 -8.77 18.77 -1.89
N ALA A 125 -7.54 18.32 -2.15
CA ALA A 125 -6.72 18.83 -3.25
C ALA A 125 -7.36 18.53 -4.61
N THR A 126 -7.79 17.28 -4.82
CA THR A 126 -8.43 16.85 -6.07
C THR A 126 -9.75 17.59 -6.29
N PHE A 127 -10.56 17.76 -5.25
CA PHE A 127 -11.79 18.55 -5.30
C PHE A 127 -11.50 20.01 -5.72
N GLY A 128 -10.52 20.66 -5.10
CA GLY A 128 -10.14 22.04 -5.46
C GLY A 128 -9.70 22.19 -6.92
N PHE A 129 -8.86 21.28 -7.41
CA PHE A 129 -8.44 21.30 -8.81
C PHE A 129 -9.60 20.97 -9.77
N LEU A 130 -10.44 20.00 -9.44
CA LEU A 130 -11.62 19.67 -10.25
C LEU A 130 -12.58 20.86 -10.33
N SER A 131 -12.87 21.54 -9.23
CA SER A 131 -13.77 22.70 -9.24
C SER A 131 -13.25 23.86 -10.09
N TYR A 132 -11.93 23.99 -10.26
CA TYR A 132 -11.35 25.03 -11.11
C TYR A 132 -11.27 24.62 -12.58
N PHE A 133 -10.68 23.46 -12.86
CA PHE A 133 -10.33 23.00 -14.20
C PHE A 133 -11.40 22.16 -14.90
N ALA A 134 -12.22 21.42 -14.16
CA ALA A 134 -13.23 20.57 -14.78
C ALA A 134 -14.31 21.41 -15.46
N GLU A 135 -14.87 20.85 -16.52
CA GLU A 135 -15.97 21.42 -17.28
C GLU A 135 -17.21 20.54 -17.11
N PRO A 136 -18.06 20.78 -16.08
CA PRO A 136 -19.10 19.84 -15.67
C PRO A 136 -20.12 19.52 -16.78
N PHE A 137 -20.39 20.50 -17.66
CA PHE A 137 -21.30 20.30 -18.79
C PHE A 137 -20.74 19.30 -19.80
N MET A 138 -19.45 19.38 -20.14
CA MET A 138 -18.79 18.43 -21.04
C MET A 138 -18.72 17.03 -20.42
N VAL A 139 -18.43 16.97 -19.12
CA VAL A 139 -18.43 15.72 -18.36
C VAL A 139 -19.83 15.07 -18.38
N GLY A 140 -20.89 15.86 -18.21
CA GLY A 140 -22.27 15.40 -18.31
C GLY A 140 -22.66 14.87 -19.70
N GLN A 141 -21.93 15.27 -20.74
CA GLN A 141 -22.08 14.76 -22.11
C GLN A 141 -21.16 13.57 -22.42
N GLY A 142 -20.41 13.07 -21.43
CA GLY A 142 -19.47 11.96 -21.60
C GLY A 142 -18.09 12.37 -22.14
N ASN A 143 -17.80 13.68 -22.26
CA ASN A 143 -16.47 14.16 -22.58
C ASN A 143 -15.66 14.40 -21.29
N PHE A 144 -14.64 13.56 -21.09
CA PHE A 144 -13.79 13.60 -19.90
C PHE A 144 -12.45 14.33 -20.10
N GLU A 145 -12.23 15.08 -21.17
CA GLU A 145 -10.94 15.70 -21.48
C GLU A 145 -10.45 16.68 -20.41
N SER A 146 -11.35 17.32 -19.67
CA SER A 146 -11.02 18.26 -18.59
C SER A 146 -10.67 17.59 -17.25
N ILE A 147 -10.82 16.26 -17.11
CA ILE A 147 -10.64 15.54 -15.84
C ILE A 147 -9.18 15.09 -15.56
N PRO A 148 -8.38 14.60 -16.52
CA PRO A 148 -7.05 14.06 -16.23
C PRO A 148 -6.10 15.06 -15.56
N LEU A 149 -6.08 16.31 -16.02
CA LEU A 149 -5.20 17.35 -15.50
C LEU A 149 -5.44 17.65 -14.00
N PRO A 150 -6.67 17.96 -13.55
CA PRO A 150 -6.91 18.22 -12.13
C PRO A 150 -6.63 17.01 -11.24
N LEU A 151 -6.93 15.79 -11.69
CA LEU A 151 -6.56 14.57 -10.96
C LEU A 151 -5.03 14.45 -10.81
N PHE A 152 -4.29 14.67 -11.90
CA PHE A 152 -2.82 14.65 -11.88
C PHE A 152 -2.25 15.70 -10.92
N LEU A 153 -2.76 16.94 -10.96
CA LEU A 153 -2.35 17.99 -10.02
C LEU A 153 -2.64 17.62 -8.56
N GLY A 154 -3.77 16.96 -8.29
CA GLY A 154 -4.08 16.39 -6.97
C GLY A 154 -3.02 15.39 -6.50
N LEU A 155 -2.54 14.51 -7.38
CA LEU A 155 -1.46 13.58 -7.07
C LEU A 155 -0.12 14.29 -6.83
N ILE A 156 0.19 15.34 -7.59
CA ILE A 156 1.38 16.16 -7.35
C ILE A 156 1.31 16.82 -5.97
N SER A 157 0.15 17.36 -5.58
CA SER A 157 -0.04 17.87 -4.22
C SER A 157 0.16 16.79 -3.17
N LEU A 158 -0.38 15.58 -3.36
CA LEU A 158 -0.18 14.46 -2.44
C LEU A 158 1.29 14.00 -2.40
N LEU A 159 2.02 14.08 -3.51
CA LEU A 159 3.45 13.78 -3.56
C LEU A 159 4.25 14.78 -2.73
N ILE A 160 3.92 16.07 -2.80
CA ILE A 160 4.51 17.13 -1.95
C ILE A 160 4.17 16.87 -0.47
N TYR A 161 2.92 16.52 -0.17
CA TYR A 161 2.48 16.14 1.17
C TYR A 161 3.28 14.93 1.69
N TRP A 162 3.42 13.88 0.89
CA TRP A 162 4.22 12.70 1.23
C TRP A 162 5.69 13.08 1.46
N TRP A 163 6.27 13.94 0.65
CA TRP A 163 7.67 14.35 0.81
C TRP A 163 7.92 15.00 2.19
N ARG A 164 6.96 15.78 2.69
CA ARG A 164 7.04 16.45 4.00
C ARG A 164 6.71 15.55 5.19
N PHE A 165 5.63 14.78 5.12
CA PHE A 165 5.11 14.01 6.25
C PHE A 165 5.58 12.55 6.27
N ARG A 166 6.03 12.04 5.11
CA ARG A 166 6.54 10.67 4.91
C ARG A 166 5.58 9.62 5.46
N VAL A 167 4.30 9.77 5.11
CA VAL A 167 3.21 8.84 5.46
C VAL A 167 3.23 7.67 4.50
N PRO A 168 3.53 6.44 4.93
CA PRO A 168 3.68 5.31 4.00
C PRO A 168 2.43 5.00 3.18
N PHE A 169 1.25 5.10 3.80
CA PHE A 169 -0.02 4.86 3.12
C PHE A 169 -0.28 5.79 1.92
N ALA A 170 0.28 7.01 1.93
CA ALA A 170 0.16 7.93 0.80
C ALA A 170 0.80 7.37 -0.49
N MET A 171 1.77 6.44 -0.39
CA MET A 171 2.35 5.79 -1.57
C MET A 171 1.36 4.86 -2.28
N ALA A 172 0.52 4.14 -1.52
CA ALA A 172 -0.55 3.33 -2.12
C ALA A 172 -1.57 4.23 -2.82
N ILE A 173 -1.96 5.34 -2.19
CA ILE A 173 -2.88 6.32 -2.79
C ILE A 173 -2.27 6.91 -4.07
N LEU A 174 -0.99 7.27 -4.07
CA LEU A 174 -0.29 7.76 -5.25
C LEU A 174 -0.28 6.72 -6.38
N ALA A 175 0.08 5.47 -6.08
CA ALA A 175 0.10 4.40 -7.07
C ALA A 175 -1.28 4.21 -7.69
N ILE A 176 -2.33 4.00 -6.87
CA ILE A 176 -3.72 3.87 -7.33
C ILE A 176 -4.14 5.10 -8.13
N GLY A 177 -3.80 6.29 -7.64
CA GLY A 177 -4.08 7.55 -8.31
C GLY A 177 -3.49 7.63 -9.72
N PHE A 178 -2.24 7.20 -9.92
CA PHE A 178 -1.62 7.18 -11.25
C PHE A 178 -2.30 6.17 -12.20
N PHE A 179 -2.78 5.04 -11.69
CA PHE A 179 -3.65 4.16 -12.50
C PHE A 179 -4.92 4.89 -12.91
N VAL A 180 -5.64 5.50 -11.95
CA VAL A 180 -6.91 6.21 -12.22
C VAL A 180 -6.69 7.34 -13.24
N VAL A 181 -5.67 8.19 -13.05
CA VAL A 181 -5.35 9.28 -14.00
C VAL A 181 -5.08 8.72 -15.39
N SER A 182 -4.30 7.65 -15.50
CA SER A 182 -3.96 7.05 -16.79
C SER A 182 -5.17 6.41 -17.47
N MET A 183 -6.06 5.79 -16.70
CA MET A 183 -7.31 5.22 -17.23
C MET A 183 -8.25 6.33 -17.71
N VAL A 184 -8.46 7.38 -16.91
CA VAL A 184 -9.33 8.51 -17.30
C VAL A 184 -8.76 9.26 -18.49
N PHE A 185 -7.43 9.44 -18.55
CA PHE A 185 -6.76 10.05 -19.71
C PHE A 185 -6.94 9.22 -20.98
N THR A 186 -6.83 7.90 -20.88
CA THR A 186 -7.00 7.02 -22.04
C THR A 186 -8.46 6.95 -22.47
N ALA A 187 -9.38 6.93 -21.51
CA ALA A 187 -10.82 6.96 -21.77
C ALA A 187 -11.24 8.28 -22.46
N SER A 188 -10.67 9.42 -22.06
CA SER A 188 -10.97 10.71 -22.70
C SER A 188 -10.46 10.83 -24.14
N LYS A 189 -9.56 9.93 -24.57
CA LYS A 189 -9.07 9.83 -25.96
C LYS A 189 -9.76 8.75 -26.80
N GLY A 190 -10.90 8.25 -26.33
CA GLY A 190 -11.72 7.27 -27.06
C GLY A 190 -11.47 5.81 -26.66
N GLY A 191 -10.78 5.55 -25.55
CA GLY A 191 -10.73 4.22 -24.96
C GLY A 191 -12.05 3.86 -24.27
N GLU A 192 -12.69 2.77 -24.67
CA GLU A 192 -13.91 2.28 -24.02
C GLU A 192 -13.58 1.18 -23.00
N ILE A 193 -14.16 1.30 -21.81
CA ILE A 193 -14.15 0.24 -20.78
C ILE A 193 -15.57 -0.28 -20.69
N ASN A 194 -15.80 -1.47 -21.23
CA ASN A 194 -17.13 -2.07 -21.23
C ASN A 194 -17.36 -2.87 -19.94
N GLU A 195 -16.32 -3.58 -19.50
CA GLU A 195 -16.35 -4.36 -18.28
C GLU A 195 -15.14 -4.08 -17.39
N PHE A 196 -15.30 -4.27 -16.08
CA PHE A 196 -14.19 -4.11 -15.12
C PHE A 196 -13.00 -5.03 -15.44
N LYS A 197 -13.25 -6.20 -16.04
CA LYS A 197 -12.20 -7.15 -16.47
C LYS A 197 -11.30 -6.58 -17.57
N ASP A 198 -11.79 -5.64 -18.39
CA ASP A 198 -11.04 -5.06 -19.52
C ASP A 198 -9.84 -4.23 -19.04
N LEU A 199 -9.88 -3.78 -17.78
CA LEU A 199 -8.75 -3.12 -17.11
C LEU A 199 -7.54 -4.06 -16.95
N PHE A 200 -7.75 -5.38 -16.98
CA PHE A 200 -6.72 -6.39 -16.73
C PHE A 200 -6.53 -7.34 -17.92
N LEU A 201 -7.56 -7.53 -18.76
CA LEU A 201 -7.56 -8.53 -19.81
C LEU A 201 -6.78 -8.06 -21.05
N LEU A 202 -5.58 -8.59 -21.29
CA LEU A 202 -4.74 -8.22 -22.45
C LEU A 202 -5.37 -8.62 -23.79
N SER A 203 -6.26 -9.61 -23.78
CA SER A 203 -7.01 -10.03 -24.96
C SER A 203 -8.23 -9.17 -25.27
N ALA A 204 -8.58 -8.18 -24.44
CA ALA A 204 -9.74 -7.30 -24.66
C ALA A 204 -9.56 -6.32 -25.83
N GLY A 205 -8.38 -6.28 -26.47
CA GLY A 205 -8.08 -5.40 -27.61
C GLY A 205 -7.87 -3.92 -27.25
N GLY A 206 -8.21 -3.50 -26.03
CA GLY A 206 -8.04 -2.14 -25.54
C GLY A 206 -6.66 -1.85 -24.91
N PRO A 207 -6.30 -0.56 -24.76
CA PRO A 207 -5.03 -0.14 -24.15
C PRO A 207 -4.98 -0.31 -22.62
N PHE A 208 -6.12 -0.50 -21.95
CA PHE A 208 -6.24 -0.46 -20.48
C PHE A 208 -5.43 -1.56 -19.78
N ALA A 209 -5.51 -2.81 -20.24
CA ALA A 209 -4.71 -3.90 -19.67
C ALA A 209 -3.19 -3.68 -19.83
N TRP A 210 -2.76 -3.10 -20.95
CA TRP A 210 -1.36 -2.74 -21.17
C TRP A 210 -0.91 -1.62 -20.24
N ILE A 211 -1.75 -0.60 -20.05
CA ILE A 211 -1.49 0.47 -19.07
C ILE A 211 -1.39 -0.11 -17.67
N THR A 212 -2.31 -1.01 -17.29
CA THR A 212 -2.26 -1.67 -15.98
C THR A 212 -0.97 -2.46 -15.79
N LEU A 213 -0.56 -3.23 -16.81
CA LEU A 213 0.67 -4.01 -16.76
C LEU A 213 1.91 -3.12 -16.65
N VAL A 214 2.04 -2.11 -17.50
CA VAL A 214 3.21 -1.22 -17.54
C VAL A 214 3.31 -0.39 -16.27
N LEU A 215 2.21 0.21 -15.80
CA LEU A 215 2.20 0.93 -14.53
C LEU A 215 2.45 -0.02 -13.36
N GLY A 216 1.89 -1.24 -13.38
CA GLY A 216 2.17 -2.27 -12.39
C GLY A 216 3.66 -2.60 -12.29
N LEU A 217 4.35 -2.71 -13.43
CA LEU A 217 5.79 -2.93 -13.48
C LEU A 217 6.58 -1.73 -12.96
N ILE A 218 6.16 -0.50 -13.30
CA ILE A 218 6.79 0.73 -12.78
C ILE A 218 6.62 0.82 -11.26
N VAL A 219 5.41 0.62 -10.74
CA VAL A 219 5.12 0.63 -9.30
C VAL A 219 5.91 -0.47 -8.60
N PHE A 220 6.00 -1.67 -9.18
CA PHE A 220 6.84 -2.75 -8.67
C PHE A 220 8.32 -2.37 -8.62
N ALA A 221 8.86 -1.77 -9.68
CA ALA A 221 10.25 -1.32 -9.72
C ALA A 221 10.53 -0.26 -8.65
N VAL A 222 9.63 0.71 -8.47
CA VAL A 222 9.75 1.73 -7.42
C VAL A 222 9.65 1.10 -6.03
N ALA A 223 8.76 0.12 -5.83
CA ALA A 223 8.66 -0.63 -4.58
C ALA A 223 9.99 -1.34 -4.25
N MET A 224 10.57 -2.02 -5.24
CA MET A 224 11.87 -2.67 -5.13
C MET A 224 13.00 -1.68 -4.82
N MET A 225 12.98 -0.47 -5.41
CA MET A 225 13.96 0.57 -5.09
C MET A 225 13.89 0.99 -3.62
N PHE A 226 12.69 1.10 -3.05
CA PHE A 226 12.52 1.40 -1.63
C PHE A 226 13.04 0.27 -0.74
N ASP A 227 12.67 -0.98 -1.05
CA ASP A 227 13.08 -2.15 -0.29
C ASP A 227 14.59 -2.37 -0.31
N MET A 228 15.21 -2.31 -1.49
CA MET A 228 16.66 -2.46 -1.64
C MET A 228 17.46 -1.32 -0.99
N SER A 229 16.84 -0.15 -0.82
CA SER A 229 17.49 0.98 -0.15
C SER A 229 17.50 0.86 1.38
N ASP A 230 16.76 -0.09 1.94
CA ASP A 230 16.65 -0.34 3.37
C ASP A 230 16.62 -1.85 3.69
N PRO A 231 17.72 -2.60 3.40
CA PRO A 231 17.74 -4.06 3.56
C PRO A 231 17.47 -4.51 5.00
N HIS A 232 17.94 -3.74 5.98
CA HIS A 232 17.75 -4.05 7.40
C HIS A 232 16.41 -3.55 7.96
N ARG A 233 15.54 -2.96 7.11
CA ARG A 233 14.21 -2.45 7.46
C ARG A 233 14.20 -1.51 8.67
N VAL A 234 15.22 -0.66 8.78
CA VAL A 234 15.38 0.27 9.93
C VAL A 234 14.65 1.59 9.69
N THR A 235 14.39 1.95 8.44
CA THR A 235 13.76 3.21 8.06
C THR A 235 12.31 3.02 7.63
N ARG A 236 11.59 4.13 7.41
CA ARG A 236 10.24 4.12 6.83
C ARG A 236 10.20 3.72 5.35
N ARG A 237 11.36 3.53 4.70
CA ARG A 237 11.42 3.21 3.27
C ARG A 237 10.87 1.83 2.97
N SER A 238 11.18 0.82 3.79
CA SER A 238 10.58 -0.52 3.66
C SER A 238 9.05 -0.49 3.78
N THR A 239 8.49 0.35 4.66
CA THR A 239 7.02 0.51 4.78
C THR A 239 6.41 1.17 3.54
N ASN A 240 7.11 2.13 2.91
CA ASN A 240 6.66 2.68 1.62
C ASN A 240 6.64 1.61 0.53
N GLY A 241 7.69 0.78 0.46
CA GLY A 241 7.79 -0.34 -0.48
C GLY A 241 6.68 -1.36 -0.28
N PHE A 242 6.36 -1.71 0.97
CA PHE A 242 5.20 -2.55 1.32
C PHE A 242 3.90 -2.05 0.67
N TRP A 243 3.53 -0.77 0.88
CA TRP A 243 2.30 -0.21 0.35
C TRP A 243 2.27 -0.17 -1.19
N LEU A 244 3.42 0.03 -1.84
CA LEU A 244 3.51 -0.06 -3.29
C LEU A 244 3.37 -1.50 -3.79
N HIS A 245 3.95 -2.48 -3.10
CA HIS A 245 3.78 -3.90 -3.42
C HIS A 245 2.32 -4.36 -3.28
N VAL A 246 1.59 -3.85 -2.28
CA VAL A 246 0.14 -4.11 -2.12
C VAL A 246 -0.67 -3.68 -3.34
N VAL A 247 -0.23 -2.65 -4.07
CA VAL A 247 -0.88 -2.18 -5.30
C VAL A 247 -0.34 -2.89 -6.54
N ALA A 248 0.98 -3.08 -6.62
CA ALA A 248 1.65 -3.69 -7.78
C ALA A 248 1.28 -5.17 -7.96
N ALA A 249 1.19 -5.93 -6.87
CA ALA A 249 0.91 -7.37 -6.96
C ALA A 249 -0.46 -7.64 -7.62
N PRO A 250 -1.59 -7.03 -7.18
CA PRO A 250 -2.87 -7.12 -7.89
C PRO A 250 -2.81 -6.67 -9.34
N ALA A 251 -2.15 -5.56 -9.65
CA ALA A 251 -2.04 -5.09 -11.03
C ALA A 251 -1.37 -6.14 -11.94
N LEU A 252 -0.23 -6.69 -11.52
CA LEU A 252 0.52 -7.66 -12.33
C LEU A 252 -0.17 -9.03 -12.40
N ILE A 253 -0.57 -9.58 -11.25
CA ILE A 253 -1.14 -10.92 -11.17
C ILE A 253 -2.54 -10.93 -11.81
N ASN A 254 -3.37 -9.90 -11.61
CA ASN A 254 -4.69 -9.88 -12.26
C ASN A 254 -4.56 -9.76 -13.77
N THR A 255 -3.66 -8.91 -14.28
CA THR A 255 -3.49 -8.75 -15.72
C THR A 255 -3.05 -10.06 -16.39
N ILE A 256 -2.02 -10.73 -15.85
CA ILE A 256 -1.54 -11.98 -16.45
C ILE A 256 -2.49 -13.14 -16.16
N GLY A 257 -2.98 -13.24 -14.93
CA GLY A 257 -3.84 -14.31 -14.45
C GLY A 257 -5.17 -14.37 -15.18
N LEU A 258 -5.86 -13.23 -15.29
CA LEU A 258 -7.15 -13.15 -15.99
C LEU A 258 -6.99 -13.42 -17.49
N THR A 259 -5.92 -12.90 -18.10
CA THR A 259 -5.62 -13.13 -19.52
C THR A 259 -5.40 -14.61 -19.82
N LEU A 260 -4.67 -15.34 -18.97
CA LEU A 260 -4.42 -16.77 -19.18
C LEU A 260 -5.66 -17.61 -18.88
N LEU A 261 -6.38 -17.33 -17.78
CA LEU A 261 -7.63 -18.04 -17.44
C LEU A 261 -8.69 -17.90 -18.53
N ASN A 262 -8.83 -16.70 -19.11
CA ASN A 262 -9.86 -16.41 -20.11
C ASN A 262 -9.67 -17.23 -21.41
N GLN A 263 -8.48 -17.77 -21.66
CA GLN A 263 -8.26 -18.64 -22.83
C GLN A 263 -8.93 -20.02 -22.66
N GLY A 264 -9.14 -20.48 -21.43
CA GLY A 264 -9.83 -21.76 -21.16
C GLY A 264 -9.13 -23.01 -21.66
N THR A 265 -7.85 -22.94 -22.04
CA THR A 265 -7.08 -24.10 -22.54
C THR A 265 -6.18 -24.70 -21.47
N SER A 266 -5.92 -26.01 -21.53
CA SER A 266 -4.98 -26.67 -20.61
C SER A 266 -3.56 -26.08 -20.69
N ALA A 267 -3.13 -25.64 -21.88
CA ALA A 267 -1.85 -24.97 -22.07
C ALA A 267 -1.80 -23.60 -21.35
N ALA A 268 -2.87 -22.81 -21.40
CA ALA A 268 -2.95 -21.54 -20.70
C ALA A 268 -3.01 -21.73 -19.17
N ASN A 269 -3.73 -22.74 -18.68
CA ASN A 269 -3.74 -23.11 -17.26
C ASN A 269 -2.35 -23.52 -16.76
N PHE A 270 -1.61 -24.31 -17.55
CA PHE A 270 -0.22 -24.65 -17.25
C PHE A 270 0.68 -23.42 -17.26
N GLY A 271 0.56 -22.54 -18.26
CA GLY A 271 1.27 -21.27 -18.32
C GLY A 271 0.99 -20.39 -17.09
N LEU A 272 -0.26 -20.35 -16.63
CA LEU A 272 -0.63 -19.62 -15.41
C LEU A 272 0.03 -20.23 -14.18
N PHE A 273 0.02 -21.56 -14.04
CA PHE A 273 0.72 -22.24 -12.95
C PHE A 273 2.22 -21.88 -12.91
N VAL A 274 2.89 -21.86 -14.07
CA VAL A 274 4.30 -21.44 -14.18
C VAL A 274 4.49 -19.99 -13.76
N VAL A 275 3.66 -19.06 -14.23
CA VAL A 275 3.76 -17.65 -13.89
C VAL A 275 3.52 -17.41 -12.38
N LEU A 276 2.52 -18.07 -11.79
CA LEU A 276 2.27 -17.98 -10.34
C LEU A 276 3.44 -18.56 -9.54
N GLY A 277 4.06 -19.64 -10.02
CA GLY A 277 5.30 -20.19 -9.45
C GLY A 277 6.46 -19.18 -9.49
N ILE A 278 6.63 -18.46 -10.60
CA ILE A 278 7.64 -17.39 -10.71
C ILE A 278 7.35 -16.27 -9.70
N PHE A 279 6.10 -15.80 -9.60
CA PHE A 279 5.72 -14.79 -8.61
C PHE A 279 5.92 -15.28 -7.17
N ALA A 280 5.66 -16.55 -6.88
CA ALA A 280 5.90 -17.13 -5.57
C ALA A 280 7.40 -17.14 -5.22
N VAL A 281 8.27 -17.52 -6.18
CA VAL A 281 9.72 -17.45 -5.99
C VAL A 281 10.18 -16.00 -5.78
N ILE A 282 9.70 -15.06 -6.59
CA ILE A 282 9.98 -13.63 -6.42
C ILE A 282 9.56 -13.18 -5.01
N ALA A 283 8.33 -13.48 -4.59
CA ALA A 283 7.77 -13.13 -3.28
C ALA A 283 8.64 -13.64 -2.12
N ILE A 284 9.14 -14.88 -2.21
CA ILE A 284 10.04 -15.48 -1.23
C ILE A 284 11.39 -14.74 -1.20
N ILE A 285 11.99 -14.46 -2.36
CA ILE A 285 13.29 -13.79 -2.45
C ILE A 285 13.24 -12.38 -1.83
N ILE A 286 12.22 -11.60 -2.19
CA ILE A 286 12.06 -10.21 -1.74
C ILE A 286 11.46 -10.10 -0.33
N ASP A 287 11.05 -11.22 0.26
CA ASP A 287 10.37 -11.27 1.56
C ASP A 287 9.07 -10.43 1.58
N ARG A 288 8.20 -10.63 0.58
CA ARG A 288 6.90 -9.91 0.48
C ARG A 288 5.73 -10.86 0.23
N ARG A 289 4.92 -11.05 1.28
CA ARG A 289 3.75 -11.96 1.28
C ARG A 289 2.57 -11.46 0.44
N SER A 290 2.51 -10.16 0.12
CA SER A 290 1.39 -9.54 -0.64
C SER A 290 1.18 -10.14 -2.04
N PHE A 291 2.25 -10.58 -2.70
CA PHE A 291 2.17 -11.29 -3.99
C PHE A 291 1.42 -12.62 -3.87
N LEU A 292 1.69 -13.38 -2.82
CA LEU A 292 1.03 -14.66 -2.59
C LEU A 292 -0.44 -14.47 -2.28
N ILE A 293 -0.79 -13.52 -1.41
CA ILE A 293 -2.18 -13.20 -1.05
C ILE A 293 -3.00 -12.87 -2.31
N THR A 294 -2.43 -12.09 -3.22
CA THR A 294 -3.06 -11.76 -4.50
C THR A 294 -3.23 -12.99 -5.40
N ALA A 295 -2.25 -13.89 -5.42
CA ALA A 295 -2.26 -15.08 -6.26
C ALA A 295 -3.27 -16.15 -5.82
N ILE A 296 -3.69 -16.18 -4.55
CA ILE A 296 -4.52 -17.27 -3.97
C ILE A 296 -5.74 -17.58 -4.84
N GLY A 297 -6.49 -16.56 -5.27
CA GLY A 297 -7.70 -16.77 -6.07
C GLY A 297 -7.44 -17.48 -7.41
N TYR A 298 -6.34 -17.14 -8.08
CA TYR A 298 -5.94 -17.77 -9.34
C TYR A 298 -5.46 -19.20 -9.12
N ILE A 299 -4.69 -19.45 -8.06
CA ILE A 299 -4.19 -20.79 -7.76
C ILE A 299 -5.36 -21.74 -7.46
N VAL A 300 -6.35 -21.29 -6.68
CA VAL A 300 -7.57 -22.07 -6.41
C VAL A 300 -8.35 -22.32 -7.70
N THR A 301 -8.51 -21.29 -8.55
CA THR A 301 -9.25 -21.43 -9.81
C THR A 301 -8.58 -22.43 -10.75
N VAL A 302 -7.25 -22.35 -10.94
CA VAL A 302 -6.49 -23.31 -11.75
C VAL A 302 -6.58 -24.73 -11.19
N ALA A 303 -6.53 -24.89 -9.86
CA ALA A 303 -6.72 -26.18 -9.23
C ALA A 303 -8.09 -26.79 -9.53
N ILE A 304 -9.15 -25.98 -9.55
CA ILE A 304 -10.51 -26.44 -9.88
C ILE A 304 -10.65 -26.74 -11.38
N THR A 305 -10.07 -25.94 -12.27
CA THR A 305 -10.25 -26.09 -13.73
C THR A 305 -9.37 -27.15 -14.36
N VAL A 306 -8.23 -27.48 -13.75
CA VAL A 306 -7.29 -28.50 -14.26
C VAL A 306 -7.63 -29.89 -13.74
N LEU A 307 -8.35 -30.01 -12.62
CA LEU A 307 -8.62 -31.28 -11.97
C LEU A 307 -10.12 -31.53 -11.92
N ASP A 308 -10.56 -32.67 -12.48
CA ASP A 308 -11.97 -33.02 -12.52
C ASP A 308 -12.51 -33.50 -11.16
N GLY A 309 -13.77 -33.15 -10.89
CA GLY A 309 -14.72 -33.76 -9.94
C GLY A 309 -14.17 -34.17 -8.57
N ASP A 310 -13.66 -35.40 -8.47
CA ASP A 310 -13.25 -36.02 -7.21
C ASP A 310 -11.90 -35.47 -6.67
N GLY A 311 -11.06 -34.91 -7.54
CA GLY A 311 -9.75 -34.38 -7.16
C GLY A 311 -9.79 -32.94 -6.62
N VAL A 312 -10.87 -32.20 -6.87
CA VAL A 312 -10.97 -30.76 -6.57
C VAL A 312 -10.90 -30.50 -5.07
N ALA A 313 -11.70 -31.22 -4.26
CA ALA A 313 -11.74 -31.04 -2.82
C ALA A 313 -10.38 -31.34 -2.17
N LEU A 314 -9.74 -32.45 -2.58
CA LEU A 314 -8.42 -32.83 -2.12
C LEU A 314 -7.35 -31.82 -2.57
N THR A 315 -7.49 -31.24 -3.76
CA THR A 315 -6.53 -30.25 -4.25
C THR A 315 -6.64 -28.92 -3.54
N VAL A 316 -7.86 -28.43 -3.32
CA VAL A 316 -8.09 -27.22 -2.53
C VAL A 316 -7.57 -27.42 -1.10
N LEU A 317 -7.77 -28.61 -0.52
CA LEU A 317 -7.20 -28.99 0.78
C LEU A 317 -5.67 -28.99 0.77
N LEU A 318 -5.05 -29.68 -0.20
CA LEU A 318 -3.59 -29.72 -0.35
C LEU A 318 -3.00 -28.33 -0.58
N LEU A 319 -3.66 -27.52 -1.40
CA LEU A 319 -3.24 -26.16 -1.67
C LEU A 319 -3.34 -25.28 -0.42
N GLY A 320 -4.44 -25.40 0.33
CA GLY A 320 -4.59 -24.76 1.63
C GLY A 320 -3.49 -25.19 2.59
N ALA A 321 -3.18 -26.48 2.66
CA ALA A 321 -2.08 -27.01 3.48
C ALA A 321 -0.71 -26.46 3.04
N ILE A 322 -0.43 -26.40 1.73
CA ILE A 322 0.79 -25.79 1.17
C ILE A 322 0.88 -24.31 1.55
N MET A 323 -0.22 -23.57 1.45
CA MET A 323 -0.26 -22.15 1.82
C MET A 323 -0.03 -21.93 3.32
N LEU A 324 -0.64 -22.76 4.17
CA LEU A 324 -0.40 -22.74 5.62
C LEU A 324 1.05 -23.09 5.95
N PHE A 325 1.61 -24.12 5.29
CA PHE A 325 3.00 -24.52 5.47
C PHE A 325 3.97 -23.42 5.00
N LEU A 326 3.72 -22.82 3.84
CA LEU A 326 4.51 -21.72 3.31
C LEU A 326 4.48 -20.50 4.23
N GLY A 327 3.30 -20.17 4.79
CA GLY A 327 3.15 -19.10 5.78
C GLY A 327 3.87 -19.41 7.11
N ALA A 328 3.72 -20.63 7.63
CA ALA A 328 4.32 -21.02 8.92
C ALA A 328 5.85 -21.18 8.86
N PHE A 329 6.40 -21.64 7.74
CA PHE A 329 7.83 -21.91 7.56
C PHE A 329 8.52 -20.90 6.64
N TRP A 330 7.92 -19.72 6.44
CA TRP A 330 8.37 -18.68 5.52
C TRP A 330 9.88 -18.40 5.60
N GLU A 331 10.39 -18.08 6.78
CA GLU A 331 11.80 -17.77 7.01
C GLU A 331 12.75 -18.91 6.63
N LYS A 332 12.37 -20.15 6.96
CA LYS A 332 13.18 -21.34 6.66
C LYS A 332 13.21 -21.63 5.16
N ILE A 333 12.06 -21.50 4.50
CA ILE A 333 11.93 -21.68 3.05
C ILE A 333 12.76 -20.61 2.34
N ARG A 334 12.62 -19.35 2.75
CA ARG A 334 13.39 -18.23 2.24
C ARG A 334 14.89 -18.44 2.37
N ALA A 335 15.38 -18.79 3.55
CA ALA A 335 16.80 -19.02 3.77
C ALA A 335 17.36 -20.12 2.86
N ARG A 336 16.61 -21.22 2.66
CA ARG A 336 17.00 -22.28 1.72
C ARG A 336 17.02 -21.77 0.27
N THR A 337 16.00 -21.03 -0.15
CA THR A 337 15.92 -20.46 -1.50
C THR A 337 17.09 -19.50 -1.77
N LEU A 338 17.44 -18.64 -0.80
CA LEU A 338 18.56 -17.72 -0.94
C LEU A 338 19.92 -18.42 -1.03
N ARG A 339 20.09 -19.58 -0.36
CA ARG A 339 21.32 -20.40 -0.45
C ARG A 339 21.49 -21.05 -1.83
N LEU A 340 20.42 -21.22 -2.60
CA LEU A 340 20.46 -21.77 -3.96
C LEU A 340 20.72 -20.70 -5.03
N LEU A 341 20.74 -19.41 -4.67
CA LEU A 341 20.99 -18.34 -5.64
C LEU A 341 22.47 -18.31 -6.07
N PRO A 342 22.76 -17.96 -7.34
CA PRO A 342 24.13 -17.85 -7.84
C PRO A 342 24.96 -16.84 -7.03
N ALA A 343 26.26 -17.07 -6.91
CA ALA A 343 27.18 -16.20 -6.15
C ALA A 343 27.21 -14.73 -6.63
N GLY A 344 26.83 -14.46 -7.89
CA GLY A 344 26.73 -13.10 -8.45
C GLY A 344 25.44 -12.35 -8.11
N PHE A 345 24.48 -12.98 -7.43
CA PHE A 345 23.22 -12.33 -7.06
C PHE A 345 23.46 -11.30 -5.94
N PRO A 346 22.90 -10.07 -6.01
CA PRO A 346 23.17 -9.01 -5.04
C PRO A 346 22.43 -9.23 -3.71
N LEU A 347 22.80 -10.29 -2.97
CA LEU A 347 22.21 -10.69 -1.69
C LEU A 347 22.28 -9.57 -0.63
N HIS A 348 23.32 -8.72 -0.68
CA HIS A 348 23.49 -7.57 0.23
C HIS A 348 22.39 -6.50 0.11
N ARG A 349 21.61 -6.49 -1.00
CA ARG A 349 20.49 -5.57 -1.19
C ARG A 349 19.14 -6.16 -0.77
N LEU A 350 19.09 -7.43 -0.41
CA LEU A 350 17.89 -8.09 0.07
C LEU A 350 17.86 -8.11 1.60
N PRO A 351 16.66 -8.26 2.21
CA PRO A 351 16.57 -8.45 3.65
C PRO A 351 17.41 -9.64 4.12
N PRO A 352 18.14 -9.54 5.24
CA PRO A 352 18.92 -10.66 5.75
C PRO A 352 18.00 -11.84 6.07
N SER A 353 18.47 -13.07 5.88
CA SER A 353 17.79 -14.28 6.37
C SER A 353 18.46 -14.74 7.65
N HIS A 354 17.72 -14.81 8.76
CA HIS A 354 18.22 -15.25 10.05
C HIS A 354 18.15 -16.78 10.21
N VAL A 355 18.87 -17.54 9.35
CA VAL A 355 19.00 -19.01 9.46
C VAL A 355 20.36 -19.50 9.03
#